data_AF-A0A661NZQ8-F1
#
_entry.id   AF-A0A661NZQ8-F1
#
_cell.length_a   1.000
_cell.length_b   1.000
_cell.length_c   1.000
_cell.angle_alpha   90.00
_cell.angle_beta   90.00
_cell.angle_gamma   90.00
#
_symmetry.space_group_name_H-M   'P 1'
#
loop_
_entity.id
_entity.type
_entity.pdbx_description
1 polymer ?
#
loop_
_entity_poly.entity_id
_entity_poly.type
_entity_poly.pdbx_seq_one_letter_code
_entity_poly.pdbx_strand_id
1 'polypeptide(L)'
;MFLVALTRWGRPLEEELVPLGRLLGLAPYDVRLRAGGPLPVVLSVGGGRDAAGRLLRALRRRGHGAVACDMDRAAALLAGRVEPRDFLLGEESLTLADIAVEIPYRNIAALVLATSSREQIGKSVTKQRKLSLTRAAVTGGLALTKKVKKEVRHRQEMRERVLYLFRLPPSSPYLLVESRLRYAGLGELMVSTRAENFVSLVNILRARAPGAFFDDRLVTAPRKRGLVAISGGMESTMESYSNTPENDLAAYLLLAAHLQKQL
;
A
#
# COMPACT_ATOMS: atom_id res chain seq x y z
N MET A 1 -14.43 15.19 -0.72
CA MET A 1 -15.17 14.06 -1.37
C MET A 1 -15.27 12.87 -0.41
N PHE A 2 -16.35 12.07 -0.39
CA PHE A 2 -16.42 10.89 0.50
C PHE A 2 -16.23 9.56 -0.22
N LEU A 3 -15.57 8.64 0.48
CA LEU A 3 -15.49 7.22 0.14
C LEU A 3 -16.23 6.38 1.19
N VAL A 4 -16.80 5.25 0.78
CA VAL A 4 -17.36 4.24 1.69
C VAL A 4 -16.67 2.91 1.44
N ALA A 5 -16.12 2.34 2.51
CA ALA A 5 -15.42 1.06 2.47
C ALA A 5 -16.09 0.05 3.40
N LEU A 6 -16.08 -1.20 2.95
CA LEU A 6 -16.45 -2.36 3.73
C LEU A 6 -15.21 -2.92 4.42
N THR A 7 -15.32 -3.22 5.72
CA THR A 7 -14.18 -3.63 6.58
C THR A 7 -14.38 -5.00 7.19
N ARG A 8 -15.64 -5.47 7.28
CA ARG A 8 -16.03 -6.83 7.68
C ARG A 8 -17.30 -7.25 6.95
N TRP A 9 -17.35 -8.50 6.49
CA TRP A 9 -18.58 -9.13 6.01
C TRP A 9 -19.49 -9.55 7.18
N GLY A 10 -20.75 -9.15 7.15
CA GLY A 10 -21.78 -9.67 8.05
C GLY A 10 -22.43 -10.95 7.53
N ARG A 11 -22.42 -11.13 6.21
CA ARG A 11 -22.91 -12.30 5.47
C ARG A 11 -21.95 -12.57 4.31
N PRO A 12 -21.91 -13.81 3.77
CA PRO A 12 -21.12 -14.14 2.58
C PRO A 12 -21.39 -13.19 1.42
N LEU A 13 -20.36 -12.89 0.63
CA LEU A 13 -20.44 -11.96 -0.50
C LEU A 13 -21.52 -12.41 -1.51
N GLU A 14 -21.62 -13.72 -1.74
CA GLU A 14 -22.54 -14.36 -2.69
C GLU A 14 -24.00 -13.99 -2.41
N GLU A 15 -24.38 -13.95 -1.13
CA GLU A 15 -25.74 -13.57 -0.68
C GLU A 15 -25.99 -12.06 -0.81
N GLU A 16 -24.92 -11.27 -0.84
CA GLU A 16 -24.97 -9.81 -0.83
C GLU A 16 -24.88 -9.18 -2.22
N LEU A 17 -24.62 -9.96 -3.28
CA LEU A 17 -24.45 -9.42 -4.63
C LEU A 17 -25.67 -8.64 -5.13
N VAL A 18 -26.87 -9.21 -5.00
CA VAL A 18 -28.11 -8.56 -5.44
C VAL A 18 -28.48 -7.37 -4.54
N PRO A 19 -28.49 -7.50 -3.20
CA PRO A 19 -28.76 -6.38 -2.30
C PRO A 19 -27.78 -5.21 -2.46
N LEU A 20 -26.47 -5.48 -2.51
CA LEU A 20 -25.45 -4.46 -2.73
C LEU A 20 -25.54 -3.86 -4.12
N GLY A 21 -25.90 -4.65 -5.14
CA GLY A 21 -26.14 -4.16 -6.49
C GLY A 21 -27.23 -3.09 -6.52
N ARG A 22 -28.36 -3.36 -5.85
CA ARG A 22 -29.44 -2.37 -5.70
C ARG A 22 -29.00 -1.11 -4.94
N LEU A 23 -28.19 -1.26 -3.89
CA LEU A 23 -27.69 -0.12 -3.10
C LEU A 23 -26.69 0.75 -3.85
N LEU A 24 -25.86 0.14 -4.70
CA LEU A 24 -24.78 0.81 -5.42
C LEU A 24 -25.18 1.23 -6.85
N GLY A 25 -26.33 0.78 -7.34
CA GLY A 25 -26.75 0.98 -8.74
C GLY A 25 -25.89 0.16 -9.71
N LEU A 26 -25.49 -1.06 -9.32
CA LEU A 26 -24.59 -1.93 -10.06
C LEU A 26 -25.23 -3.29 -10.33
N ALA A 27 -24.83 -3.93 -11.42
CA ALA A 27 -25.18 -5.32 -11.64
C ALA A 27 -24.47 -6.23 -10.61
N PRO A 28 -25.05 -7.41 -10.26
CA PRO A 28 -24.42 -8.35 -9.32
C PRO A 28 -22.99 -8.75 -9.71
N TYR A 29 -22.72 -8.86 -11.01
CA TYR A 29 -21.38 -9.15 -11.54
C TYR A 29 -20.38 -8.04 -11.19
N ASP A 30 -20.75 -6.77 -11.39
CA ASP A 30 -19.88 -5.62 -11.06
C ASP A 30 -19.63 -5.50 -9.56
N VAL A 31 -20.64 -5.83 -8.74
CA VAL A 31 -20.47 -5.93 -7.29
C VAL A 31 -19.45 -6.99 -6.93
N ARG A 32 -19.52 -8.18 -7.54
CA ARG A 32 -18.56 -9.26 -7.29
C ARG A 32 -17.13 -8.81 -7.66
N LEU A 33 -16.95 -8.16 -8.81
CA LEU A 33 -15.65 -7.64 -9.22
C LEU A 33 -15.11 -6.56 -8.26
N ARG A 34 -16.00 -5.67 -7.78
CA ARG A 34 -15.62 -4.58 -6.89
C ARG A 34 -15.34 -5.04 -5.46
N ALA A 35 -16.19 -5.91 -4.91
CA ALA A 35 -16.19 -6.31 -3.51
C ALA A 35 -15.44 -7.62 -3.23
N GLY A 36 -15.08 -8.39 -4.26
CA GLY A 36 -14.36 -9.66 -4.14
C GLY A 36 -12.87 -9.54 -3.80
N GLY A 37 -12.35 -8.32 -3.61
CA GLY A 37 -10.98 -8.09 -3.16
C GLY A 37 -10.79 -8.24 -1.65
N PRO A 38 -9.53 -8.23 -1.16
CA PRO A 38 -9.27 -8.29 0.27
C PRO A 38 -9.80 -7.06 1.00
N LEU A 39 -10.32 -7.26 2.20
CA LEU A 39 -10.81 -6.20 3.06
C LEU A 39 -9.66 -5.34 3.62
N PRO A 40 -9.87 -4.04 3.88
CA PRO A 40 -11.05 -3.27 3.52
C PRO A 40 -11.20 -3.10 2.00
N VAL A 41 -12.43 -3.05 1.49
CA VAL A 41 -12.73 -2.85 0.07
C VAL A 41 -13.57 -1.60 -0.14
N VAL A 42 -13.17 -0.75 -1.10
CA VAL A 42 -13.86 0.50 -1.41
C VAL A 42 -15.06 0.21 -2.31
N LEU A 43 -16.26 0.52 -1.84
CA LEU A 43 -17.52 0.26 -2.58
C LEU A 43 -17.97 1.47 -3.39
N SER A 44 -17.74 2.67 -2.86
CA SER A 44 -18.17 3.94 -3.47
C SER A 44 -17.14 5.04 -3.18
N VAL A 45 -16.96 5.91 -4.18
CA VAL A 45 -16.10 7.10 -4.17
C VAL A 45 -16.88 8.20 -4.89
N GLY A 46 -16.77 9.47 -4.46
CA GLY A 46 -17.38 10.59 -5.18
C GLY A 46 -18.65 11.15 -4.56
N GLY A 47 -19.22 10.47 -3.56
CA GLY A 47 -20.44 10.95 -2.90
C GLY A 47 -20.18 12.14 -1.97
N GLY A 48 -21.22 12.95 -1.76
CA GLY A 48 -21.27 13.88 -0.62
C GLY A 48 -21.46 13.14 0.71
N ARG A 49 -21.27 13.86 1.82
CA ARG A 49 -21.41 13.31 3.19
C ARG A 49 -22.72 12.56 3.40
N ASP A 50 -23.84 13.09 2.92
CA ASP A 50 -25.15 12.48 3.11
C ASP A 50 -25.32 11.18 2.32
N ALA A 51 -24.84 11.14 1.08
CA ALA A 51 -24.87 9.93 0.26
C ALA A 51 -24.02 8.82 0.90
N ALA A 52 -22.81 9.16 1.35
CA ALA A 52 -21.94 8.25 2.08
C ALA A 52 -22.59 7.77 3.39
N GLY A 53 -23.23 8.66 4.14
CA GLY A 53 -23.94 8.32 5.38
C GLY A 53 -25.13 7.39 5.16
N ARG A 54 -25.90 7.58 4.07
CA ARG A 54 -26.99 6.66 3.70
C ARG A 54 -26.47 5.26 3.37
N LEU A 55 -25.43 5.17 2.55
CA LEU A 55 -24.81 3.88 2.20
C LEU A 55 -24.22 3.19 3.44
N LEU A 56 -23.51 3.93 4.29
CA LEU A 56 -22.96 3.43 5.54
C LEU A 56 -24.03 2.82 6.45
N ARG A 57 -25.15 3.52 6.66
CA ARG A 57 -26.28 3.00 7.46
C ARG A 57 -26.92 1.78 6.82
N ALA A 58 -27.03 1.75 5.49
CA ALA A 58 -27.57 0.59 4.78
C ALA A 58 -26.68 -0.65 4.99
N LEU A 59 -25.35 -0.50 4.86
CA LEU A 59 -24.40 -1.60 5.08
C LEU A 59 -24.44 -2.10 6.53
N ARG A 60 -24.42 -1.20 7.52
CA ARG A 60 -24.42 -1.57 8.94
C ARG A 60 -25.72 -2.26 9.36
N ARG A 61 -26.89 -1.83 8.86
CA ARG A 61 -28.18 -2.50 9.12
C ARG A 61 -28.21 -3.94 8.61
N ARG A 62 -27.37 -4.28 7.64
CA ARG A 62 -27.21 -5.64 7.12
C ARG A 62 -26.17 -6.47 7.87
N GLY A 63 -25.54 -5.90 8.91
CA GLY A 63 -24.56 -6.57 9.76
C GLY A 63 -23.10 -6.42 9.31
N HIS A 64 -22.84 -5.66 8.24
CA HIS A 64 -21.48 -5.42 7.76
C HIS A 64 -20.73 -4.41 8.62
N GLY A 65 -19.43 -4.63 8.78
CA GLY A 65 -18.50 -3.59 9.17
C GLY A 65 -18.26 -2.64 8.00
N ALA A 66 -18.53 -1.35 8.20
CA ALA A 66 -18.32 -0.35 7.16
C ALA A 66 -17.90 0.99 7.77
N VAL A 67 -17.10 1.74 7.01
CA VAL A 67 -16.63 3.08 7.35
C VAL A 67 -16.81 4.03 6.17
N ALA A 68 -17.12 5.28 6.48
CA ALA A 68 -17.07 6.37 5.53
C ALA A 68 -15.90 7.30 5.89
N CYS A 69 -15.18 7.77 4.88
CA CYS A 69 -14.09 8.69 5.07
C CYS A 69 -14.20 9.89 4.13
N ASP A 70 -13.90 11.06 4.67
CA ASP A 70 -13.57 12.23 3.86
C ASP A 70 -12.18 12.04 3.25
N MET A 71 -12.11 11.97 1.93
CA MET A 71 -10.87 11.70 1.21
C MET A 71 -9.84 12.79 1.37
N ASP A 72 -10.26 14.06 1.46
CA ASP A 72 -9.33 15.18 1.56
C ASP A 72 -8.63 15.14 2.93
N ARG A 73 -9.39 14.79 3.97
CA ARG A 73 -8.87 14.57 5.32
C ARG A 73 -7.95 13.34 5.40
N ALA A 74 -8.34 12.22 4.78
CA ALA A 74 -7.48 11.04 4.74
C ALA A 74 -6.17 11.32 3.99
N ALA A 75 -6.25 11.99 2.84
CA ALA A 75 -5.08 12.36 2.05
C ALA A 75 -4.14 13.26 2.85
N ALA A 76 -4.66 14.29 3.53
CA ALA A 76 -3.84 15.18 4.37
C ALA A 76 -3.13 14.41 5.49
N LEU A 77 -3.84 13.49 6.16
CA LEU A 77 -3.26 12.70 7.25
C LEU A 77 -2.18 11.73 6.73
N LEU A 78 -2.41 11.08 5.59
CA LEU A 78 -1.47 10.15 4.97
C LEU A 78 -0.27 10.84 4.31
N ALA A 79 -0.44 12.07 3.82
CA ALA A 79 0.63 12.88 3.26
C ALA A 79 1.63 13.33 4.34
N GLY A 80 1.16 13.57 5.57
CA GLY A 80 2.00 13.91 6.71
C GLY A 80 2.71 12.72 7.37
N ARG A 81 2.67 11.52 6.77
CA ARG A 81 3.34 10.34 7.35
C ARG A 81 4.84 10.59 7.50
N VAL A 82 5.41 10.02 8.56
CA VAL A 82 6.84 10.13 8.84
C VAL A 82 7.46 8.75 8.81
N GLU A 83 8.62 8.62 8.17
CA GLU A 83 9.37 7.37 8.03
C GLU A 83 10.64 7.44 8.90
N PRO A 84 10.54 7.18 10.22
CA PRO A 84 11.68 7.22 11.13
C PRO A 84 12.68 6.11 10.80
N ARG A 85 13.95 6.36 11.08
CA ARG A 85 15.06 5.42 10.87
C ARG A 85 15.58 4.85 12.19
N ASP A 86 15.60 5.67 13.23
CA ASP A 86 16.18 5.32 14.52
C ASP A 86 15.07 5.20 15.57
N PHE A 87 15.13 4.15 16.39
CA PHE A 87 14.18 3.94 17.47
C PHE A 87 14.87 3.43 18.73
N LEU A 88 14.22 3.63 19.87
CA LEU A 88 14.61 3.07 21.16
C LEU A 88 13.37 2.48 21.83
N LEU A 89 13.55 1.31 22.45
CA LEU A 89 12.50 0.55 23.13
C LEU A 89 12.61 0.76 24.64
N GLY A 90 12.01 1.84 25.15
CA GLY A 90 11.90 2.10 26.60
C GLY A 90 10.90 1.17 27.28
N GLU A 91 10.84 1.17 28.61
CA GLU A 91 9.93 0.30 29.37
C GLU A 91 8.45 0.59 29.06
N GLU A 92 8.09 1.88 29.01
CA GLU A 92 6.70 2.35 28.86
C GLU A 92 6.41 3.03 27.52
N SER A 93 7.43 3.25 26.70
CA SER A 93 7.32 4.02 25.46
C SER A 93 8.26 3.54 24.34
N LEU A 94 7.82 3.78 23.11
CA LEU A 94 8.65 3.74 21.92
C LEU A 94 9.15 5.16 21.64
N THR A 95 10.45 5.35 21.55
CA THR A 95 11.05 6.61 21.10
C THR A 95 11.49 6.47 19.65
N LEU A 96 11.05 7.38 18.79
CA LEU A 96 11.52 7.56 17.42
C LEU A 96 12.60 8.65 17.45
N ALA A 97 13.85 8.22 17.54
CA ALA A 97 14.96 9.05 18.00
C ALA A 97 15.36 10.13 16.98
N ASP A 98 15.28 9.83 15.68
CA ASP A 98 15.64 10.76 14.61
C ASP A 98 14.67 11.93 14.46
N ILE A 99 13.47 11.81 15.03
CA ILE A 99 12.44 12.85 15.04
C ILE A 99 12.07 13.32 16.45
N ALA A 100 12.80 12.85 17.47
CA ALA A 100 12.59 13.18 18.89
C ALA A 100 11.12 13.01 19.35
N VAL A 101 10.44 11.96 18.89
CA VAL A 101 9.06 11.65 19.29
C VAL A 101 9.07 10.47 20.25
N GLU A 102 8.48 10.66 21.43
CA GLU A 102 8.18 9.58 22.36
C GLU A 102 6.69 9.21 22.29
N ILE A 103 6.41 7.91 22.17
CA ILE A 103 5.07 7.35 22.05
C ILE A 103 4.87 6.35 23.20
N PRO A 104 4.13 6.71 24.26
CA PRO A 104 3.74 5.75 25.28
C PRO A 104 3.02 4.57 24.63
N TYR A 105 3.32 3.34 25.04
CA TYR A 105 2.73 2.15 24.42
C TYR A 105 1.20 2.14 24.52
N ARG A 106 0.66 2.64 25.65
CA ARG A 106 -0.79 2.85 25.85
C ARG A 106 -1.45 3.80 24.84
N ASN A 107 -0.67 4.66 24.19
CA ASN A 107 -1.15 5.60 23.19
C ASN A 107 -1.05 5.05 21.76
N ILE A 108 -0.50 3.85 21.56
CA ILE A 108 -0.51 3.22 20.24
C ILE A 108 -1.93 2.71 19.97
N ALA A 109 -2.58 3.28 18.95
CA ALA A 109 -3.93 2.93 18.54
C ALA A 109 -3.97 1.66 17.70
N ALA A 110 -3.04 1.57 16.72
CA ALA A 110 -3.00 0.46 15.79
C ALA A 110 -1.60 0.23 15.23
N LEU A 111 -1.33 -1.04 14.93
CA LEU A 111 -0.15 -1.59 14.30
C LEU A 111 -0.62 -2.40 13.08
N VAL A 112 -0.56 -1.80 11.88
CA VAL A 112 -0.99 -2.45 10.63
C VAL A 112 0.23 -2.86 9.82
N LEU A 113 0.46 -4.17 9.71
CA LEU A 113 1.57 -4.75 8.98
C LEU A 113 1.18 -4.95 7.51
N ALA A 114 2.06 -4.57 6.58
CA ALA A 114 1.82 -4.68 5.15
C ALA A 114 3.08 -5.08 4.36
N THR A 115 2.87 -5.59 3.15
CA THR A 115 3.94 -5.78 2.16
C THR A 115 3.92 -4.62 1.16
N SER A 116 4.98 -3.81 1.17
CA SER A 116 5.23 -2.80 0.15
C SER A 116 5.92 -3.44 -1.04
N SER A 117 5.42 -3.19 -2.25
CA SER A 117 6.06 -3.60 -3.50
C SER A 117 6.22 -2.41 -4.43
N ARG A 118 7.39 -2.34 -5.06
CA ARG A 118 7.72 -1.38 -6.11
C ARG A 118 8.31 -2.13 -7.29
N GLU A 119 7.90 -1.75 -8.49
CA GLU A 119 8.37 -2.34 -9.73
C GLU A 119 8.70 -1.23 -10.72
N GLN A 120 9.88 -1.31 -11.32
CA GLN A 120 10.31 -0.42 -12.38
C GLN A 120 10.53 -1.21 -13.66
N ILE A 121 9.90 -0.77 -14.74
CA ILE A 121 10.01 -1.36 -16.07
C ILE A 121 10.62 -0.30 -16.99
N GLY A 122 11.90 -0.48 -17.33
CA GLY A 122 12.60 0.33 -18.31
C GLY A 122 12.51 -0.29 -19.70
N LYS A 123 12.21 0.51 -20.72
CA LYS A 123 12.34 0.19 -22.14
C LYS A 123 13.39 1.11 -22.72
N SER A 124 14.41 0.56 -23.38
CA SER A 124 15.45 1.33 -24.07
C SER A 124 15.59 0.83 -25.50
N VAL A 125 15.62 1.74 -26.47
CA VAL A 125 15.83 1.41 -27.88
C VAL A 125 17.27 1.69 -28.26
N THR A 126 18.11 0.66 -28.27
CA THR A 126 19.50 0.77 -28.72
C THR A 126 19.56 0.65 -30.25
N LYS A 127 20.02 1.70 -30.93
CA LYS A 127 20.25 1.67 -32.38
C LYS A 127 21.66 1.16 -32.66
N GLN A 128 21.80 -0.04 -33.23
CA GLN A 128 23.08 -0.58 -33.69
C GLN A 128 23.19 -0.48 -35.21
N ARG A 129 24.34 -0.04 -35.73
CA ARG A 129 24.66 -0.15 -37.16
C ARG A 129 25.39 -1.48 -37.38
N LYS A 130 24.81 -2.37 -38.18
CA LYS A 130 25.46 -3.61 -38.62
C LYS A 130 25.81 -3.50 -40.10
N LEU A 131 27.01 -3.92 -40.48
CA LEU A 131 27.40 -4.07 -41.88
C LEU A 131 26.48 -5.09 -42.54
N SER A 132 25.82 -4.71 -43.64
CA SER A 132 24.97 -5.64 -44.39
C SER A 132 25.75 -6.25 -45.55
N LEU A 133 26.32 -7.43 -45.30
CA LEU A 133 27.09 -8.18 -46.30
C LEU A 133 26.28 -8.47 -47.58
N THR A 134 24.98 -8.70 -47.43
CA THR A 134 24.05 -8.93 -48.54
C THR A 134 23.79 -7.69 -49.41
N ARG A 135 23.83 -6.47 -48.87
CA ARG A 135 23.76 -5.26 -49.73
C ARG A 135 25.10 -4.92 -50.35
N ALA A 136 26.20 -5.15 -49.63
CA ALA A 136 27.55 -4.89 -50.11
C ALA A 136 27.88 -5.67 -51.39
N ALA A 137 27.34 -6.88 -51.54
CA ALA A 137 27.44 -7.69 -52.75
C ALA A 137 26.63 -7.13 -53.94
N VAL A 138 25.47 -6.52 -53.68
CA VAL A 138 24.57 -5.99 -54.72
C VAL A 138 24.99 -4.60 -55.19
N THR A 139 25.66 -3.81 -54.34
CA THR A 139 26.07 -2.42 -54.65
C THR A 139 27.55 -2.29 -55.05
N GLY A 140 28.21 -3.37 -55.45
CA GLY A 140 29.58 -3.33 -55.98
C GLY A 140 30.65 -2.87 -54.98
N GLY A 141 30.54 -3.23 -53.70
CA GLY A 141 31.55 -2.93 -52.68
C GLY A 141 31.28 -1.68 -51.82
N LEU A 142 30.22 -0.92 -52.10
CA LEU A 142 29.79 0.18 -51.22
C LEU A 142 29.06 -0.38 -49.99
N ALA A 143 29.74 -0.38 -48.83
CA ALA A 143 29.22 -0.90 -47.57
C ALA A 143 28.06 -0.05 -47.02
N LEU A 144 26.83 -0.34 -47.43
CA LEU A 144 25.63 0.22 -46.77
C LEU A 144 25.44 -0.43 -45.39
N THR A 145 25.64 0.37 -44.34
CA THR A 145 25.31 -0.02 -42.97
C THR A 145 23.79 -0.11 -42.79
N LYS A 146 23.29 -1.20 -42.17
CA LYS A 146 21.89 -1.36 -41.78
C LYS A 146 21.72 -0.89 -40.34
N LYS A 147 20.78 0.03 -40.11
CA LYS A 147 20.36 0.43 -38.76
C LYS A 147 19.42 -0.64 -38.20
N VAL A 148 19.81 -1.29 -37.12
CA VAL A 148 19.02 -2.27 -36.36
C VAL A 148 18.60 -1.60 -35.06
N LYS A 149 17.29 -1.51 -34.81
CA LYS A 149 16.76 -1.10 -33.50
C LYS A 149 16.67 -2.35 -32.62
N LYS A 150 17.33 -2.33 -31.46
CA LYS A 150 17.22 -3.35 -30.42
C LYS A 150 16.43 -2.73 -29.27
N GLU A 151 15.27 -3.28 -28.97
CA GLU A 151 14.52 -2.92 -27.78
C GLU A 151 15.01 -3.78 -26.61
N VAL A 152 15.39 -3.14 -25.50
CA VAL A 152 15.84 -3.78 -24.27
C VAL A 152 14.84 -3.42 -23.18
N ARG A 153 14.24 -4.44 -22.56
CA ARG A 153 13.33 -4.29 -21.43
C ARG A 153 14.06 -4.70 -20.14
N HIS A 154 14.22 -3.77 -19.22
CA HIS A 154 14.76 -4.01 -17.88
C HIS A 154 13.62 -4.02 -16.87
N ARG A 155 13.59 -4.99 -15.96
CA ARG A 155 12.58 -5.10 -14.90
C ARG A 155 13.29 -5.22 -13.56
N GLN A 156 12.97 -4.32 -12.64
CA GLN A 156 13.43 -4.37 -11.26
C GLN A 156 12.23 -4.44 -10.33
N GLU A 157 12.20 -5.42 -9.44
CA GLU A 157 11.14 -5.60 -8.45
C GLU A 157 11.75 -5.56 -7.05
N MET A 158 11.15 -4.78 -6.16
CA MET A 158 11.47 -4.69 -4.74
C MET A 158 10.23 -5.01 -3.94
N ARG A 159 10.39 -5.83 -2.90
CA ARG A 159 9.36 -6.15 -1.91
C ARG A 159 9.97 -6.04 -0.52
N GLU A 160 9.27 -5.39 0.39
CA GLU A 160 9.70 -5.21 1.78
C GLU A 160 8.50 -5.14 2.71
N ARG A 161 8.70 -5.44 4.00
CA ARG A 161 7.67 -5.23 5.02
C ARG A 161 7.67 -3.80 5.50
N VAL A 162 6.47 -3.31 5.79
CA VAL A 162 6.25 -2.01 6.42
C VAL A 162 5.22 -2.15 7.53
N LEU A 163 5.36 -1.35 8.58
CA LEU A 163 4.44 -1.30 9.71
C LEU A 163 3.92 0.13 9.86
N TYR A 164 2.61 0.30 9.70
CA TYR A 164 1.93 1.54 10.03
C TYR A 164 1.66 1.56 11.53
N LEU A 165 2.25 2.52 12.24
CA LEU A 165 2.00 2.80 13.63
C LEU A 165 1.13 4.05 13.73
N PHE A 166 -0.10 3.87 14.22
CA PHE A 166 -1.03 4.94 14.51
C PHE A 166 -1.10 5.19 16.00
N ARG A 167 -1.13 6.45 16.42
CA ARG A 167 -1.25 6.85 17.82
C ARG A 167 -2.59 7.51 18.14
N LEU A 168 -2.90 7.62 19.43
CA LEU A 168 -3.99 8.42 19.98
C LEU A 168 -3.47 9.77 20.51
N PRO A 169 -4.21 10.87 20.32
CA PRO A 169 -5.32 11.00 19.37
C PRO A 169 -4.84 10.80 17.91
N PRO A 170 -5.72 10.41 16.97
CA PRO A 170 -5.32 10.10 15.60
C PRO A 170 -4.56 11.25 14.92
N SER A 171 -3.34 10.97 14.49
CA SER A 171 -2.48 11.84 13.69
C SER A 171 -1.94 11.09 12.47
N SER A 172 -1.12 11.75 11.66
CA SER A 172 -0.34 11.07 10.62
C SER A 172 0.43 9.87 11.19
N PRO A 173 0.45 8.73 10.48
CA PRO A 173 1.12 7.53 10.96
C PRO A 173 2.64 7.66 10.88
N TYR A 174 3.31 6.89 11.73
CA TYR A 174 4.71 6.56 11.55
C TYR A 174 4.80 5.28 10.72
N LEU A 175 5.53 5.32 9.61
CA LEU A 175 5.72 4.19 8.72
C LEU A 175 7.11 3.60 8.97
N LEU A 176 7.16 2.48 9.68
CA LEU A 176 8.40 1.77 9.95
C LEU A 176 8.70 0.87 8.75
N VAL A 177 9.78 1.15 8.03
CA VAL A 177 10.14 0.46 6.78
C VAL A 177 11.33 -0.47 7.01
N GLU A 178 11.15 -1.76 6.74
CA GLU A 178 12.13 -2.82 7.03
C GLU A 178 13.55 -2.49 6.56
N SER A 179 13.69 -1.98 5.32
CA SER A 179 15.00 -1.69 4.73
C SER A 179 15.64 -0.40 5.23
N ARG A 180 14.87 0.52 5.83
CA ARG A 180 15.31 1.86 6.23
C ARG A 180 15.60 2.00 7.72
N LEU A 181 15.03 1.13 8.54
CA LEU A 181 15.28 1.12 9.97
C LEU A 181 16.72 0.74 10.29
N ARG A 182 17.23 1.37 11.35
CA ARG A 182 18.48 1.00 12.03
C ARG A 182 18.10 0.24 13.29
N TYR A 183 18.49 -1.03 13.35
CA TYR A 183 18.06 -1.96 14.39
C TYR A 183 18.92 -1.92 15.67
N ALA A 184 19.81 -0.93 15.80
CA ALA A 184 20.58 -0.72 17.03
C ALA A 184 19.67 -0.55 18.26
N GLY A 185 18.44 -0.04 18.08
CA GLY A 185 17.41 0.05 19.12
C GLY A 185 16.91 -1.28 19.69
N LEU A 186 17.25 -2.43 19.09
CA LEU A 186 16.97 -3.76 19.65
C LEU A 186 18.00 -4.18 20.71
N GLY A 187 19.18 -3.54 20.76
CA GLY A 187 20.24 -3.91 21.69
C GLY A 187 20.64 -5.39 21.56
N GLU A 188 20.63 -6.11 22.69
CA GLU A 188 20.96 -7.53 22.76
C GLU A 188 19.96 -8.44 22.02
N LEU A 189 18.77 -7.94 21.69
CA LEU A 189 17.77 -8.67 20.91
C LEU A 189 18.02 -8.59 19.40
N MET A 190 19.05 -7.86 18.96
CA MET A 190 19.38 -7.71 17.55
C MET A 190 19.94 -9.03 16.98
N VAL A 191 19.39 -9.46 15.86
CA VAL A 191 19.79 -10.67 15.11
C VAL A 191 20.46 -10.30 13.79
N SER A 192 20.94 -11.31 13.07
CA SER A 192 21.82 -11.13 11.90
C SER A 192 21.13 -10.53 10.68
N THR A 193 19.82 -10.75 10.51
CA THR A 193 19.09 -10.29 9.32
C THR A 193 18.12 -9.16 9.62
N ARG A 194 17.96 -8.22 8.67
CA ARG A 194 16.97 -7.13 8.79
C ARG A 194 15.54 -7.66 8.88
N ALA A 195 15.23 -8.72 8.15
CA ALA A 195 13.91 -9.33 8.14
C ALA A 195 13.52 -9.88 9.51
N GLU A 196 14.42 -10.61 10.18
CA GLU A 196 14.17 -11.14 11.53
C GLU A 196 14.17 -10.04 12.59
N ASN A 197 15.04 -9.03 12.44
CA ASN A 197 15.02 -7.84 13.30
C ASN A 197 13.68 -7.09 13.20
N PHE A 198 13.12 -6.95 11.99
CA PHE A 198 11.82 -6.32 11.79
C PHE A 198 10.68 -7.11 12.43
N VAL A 199 10.70 -8.44 12.29
CA VAL A 199 9.73 -9.33 12.97
C VAL A 199 9.84 -9.19 14.48
N SER A 200 11.07 -9.16 15.02
CA SER A 200 11.32 -8.99 16.45
C SER A 200 10.78 -7.66 16.96
N LEU A 201 11.03 -6.56 16.23
CA LEU A 201 10.46 -5.24 16.54
C LEU A 201 8.93 -5.29 16.57
N VAL A 202 8.28 -5.86 15.55
CA VAL A 202 6.82 -5.98 15.49
C VAL A 202 6.29 -6.76 16.71
N ASN A 203 6.92 -7.88 17.06
CA ASN A 203 6.50 -8.71 18.19
C ASN A 203 6.66 -7.99 19.53
N ILE A 204 7.75 -7.24 19.72
CA ILE A 204 7.96 -6.44 20.93
C ILE A 204 6.90 -5.34 21.03
N LEU A 205 6.62 -4.62 19.94
CA LEU A 205 5.59 -3.57 19.94
C LEU A 205 4.20 -4.14 20.26
N ARG A 206 3.85 -5.32 19.73
CA ARG A 206 2.59 -6.01 20.06
C ARG A 206 2.53 -6.41 21.53
N ALA A 207 3.63 -6.93 22.08
CA ALA A 207 3.68 -7.35 23.48
C ALA A 207 3.59 -6.16 24.43
N ARG A 208 4.26 -5.05 24.11
CA ARG A 208 4.32 -3.84 24.96
C ARG A 208 3.10 -2.92 24.79
N ALA A 209 2.39 -2.99 23.67
CA ALA A 209 1.15 -2.27 23.44
C ALA A 209 -0.06 -3.22 23.28
N PRO A 210 -0.46 -3.96 24.34
CA PRO A 210 -1.54 -4.95 24.24
C PRO A 210 -2.92 -4.33 23.95
N GLY A 211 -3.10 -3.02 24.19
CA GLY A 211 -4.30 -2.27 23.82
C GLY A 211 -4.35 -1.84 22.37
N ALA A 212 -3.24 -1.95 21.62
CA ALA A 212 -3.19 -1.55 20.22
C ALA A 212 -3.86 -2.61 19.34
N PHE A 213 -4.65 -2.16 18.37
CA PHE A 213 -5.17 -3.03 17.33
C PHE A 213 -4.04 -3.52 16.41
N PHE A 214 -3.85 -4.83 16.31
CA PHE A 214 -2.89 -5.42 15.38
C PHE A 214 -3.60 -6.09 14.21
N ASP A 215 -3.13 -5.82 12.98
CA ASP A 215 -3.64 -6.44 11.76
C ASP A 215 -2.53 -6.67 10.74
N ASP A 216 -2.46 -7.88 10.18
CA ASP A 216 -1.46 -8.27 9.18
C ASP A 216 -2.10 -8.70 7.85
N ARG A 217 -3.39 -8.40 7.62
CA ARG A 217 -4.10 -8.83 6.41
C ARG A 217 -3.51 -8.25 5.13
N LEU A 218 -2.78 -7.13 5.21
CA LEU A 218 -2.09 -6.52 4.08
C LEU A 218 -0.76 -7.21 3.73
N VAL A 219 -0.30 -8.15 4.57
CA VAL A 219 0.77 -9.10 4.26
C VAL A 219 0.20 -10.34 3.58
N THR A 220 -0.86 -10.92 4.15
CA THR A 220 -1.45 -12.18 3.67
C THR A 220 -2.25 -12.01 2.37
N ALA A 221 -2.88 -10.85 2.20
CA ALA A 221 -3.60 -10.47 0.99
C ALA A 221 -3.10 -9.10 0.46
N PRO A 222 -1.93 -9.07 -0.21
CA PRO A 222 -1.28 -7.83 -0.61
C PRO A 222 -2.12 -7.06 -1.64
N ARG A 223 -2.06 -5.73 -1.57
CA ARG A 223 -2.72 -4.85 -2.54
C ARG A 223 -2.08 -4.94 -3.91
N LYS A 224 -2.92 -4.82 -4.95
CA LYS A 224 -2.48 -4.72 -6.34
C LYS A 224 -1.64 -3.45 -6.51
N ARG A 225 -0.62 -3.53 -7.36
CA ARG A 225 0.20 -2.38 -7.72
C ARG A 225 -0.54 -1.54 -8.76
N GLY A 226 -0.60 -0.24 -8.53
CA GLY A 226 -1.00 0.75 -9.53
C GLY A 226 0.22 1.31 -10.26
N LEU A 227 0.01 1.88 -11.45
CA LEU A 227 0.99 2.73 -12.11
C LEU A 227 1.08 4.06 -11.33
N VAL A 228 2.28 4.44 -10.92
CA VAL A 228 2.51 5.64 -10.10
C VAL A 228 3.27 6.72 -10.87
N ALA A 229 4.14 6.34 -11.80
CA ALA A 229 4.85 7.30 -12.63
C ALA A 229 5.24 6.71 -13.99
N ILE A 230 5.25 7.56 -15.02
CA ILE A 230 5.91 7.32 -16.29
C ILE A 230 6.94 8.43 -16.47
N SER A 231 8.17 8.08 -16.80
CA SER A 231 9.23 9.03 -17.13
C SER A 231 10.01 8.58 -18.36
N GLY A 232 10.77 9.50 -18.96
CA GLY A 232 11.58 9.25 -20.16
C GLY A 232 11.05 9.94 -21.42
N GLY A 233 11.66 9.63 -22.56
CA GLY A 233 11.37 10.20 -23.86
C GLY A 233 11.23 9.15 -24.96
N MET A 234 11.34 9.58 -26.22
CA MET A 234 11.05 8.75 -27.40
C MET A 234 11.97 7.51 -27.55
N GLU A 235 13.14 7.50 -26.90
CA GLU A 235 14.13 6.42 -26.99
C GLU A 235 14.29 5.61 -25.69
N SER A 236 13.75 6.11 -24.59
CA SER A 236 13.75 5.42 -23.30
C SER A 236 12.49 5.76 -22.50
N THR A 237 11.78 4.74 -22.02
CA THR A 237 10.60 4.92 -21.16
C THR A 237 10.78 4.11 -19.90
N MET A 238 10.48 4.69 -18.74
CA MET A 238 10.48 4.02 -17.46
C MET A 238 9.09 4.12 -16.84
N GLU A 239 8.46 2.98 -16.63
CA GLU A 239 7.18 2.86 -15.95
C GLU A 239 7.44 2.40 -14.50
N SER A 240 6.89 3.10 -13.51
CA SER A 240 7.01 2.77 -12.10
C SER A 240 5.66 2.38 -11.52
N TYR A 241 5.59 1.21 -10.92
CA TYR A 241 4.40 0.66 -10.28
C TYR A 241 4.63 0.50 -8.77
N SER A 242 3.62 0.78 -7.95
CA SER A 242 3.66 0.54 -6.51
C SER A 242 2.27 0.27 -5.95
N ASN A 243 2.21 -0.43 -4.81
CA ASN A 243 1.00 -0.58 -4.01
C ASN A 243 0.99 0.31 -2.75
N THR A 244 1.93 1.25 -2.63
CA THR A 244 2.05 2.13 -1.45
C THR A 244 0.77 2.95 -1.23
N PRO A 245 0.19 3.64 -2.23
CA PRO A 245 -1.05 4.41 -2.03
C PRO A 245 -2.24 3.55 -1.56
N GLU A 246 -2.35 2.34 -2.11
CA GLU A 246 -3.41 1.39 -1.76
C GLU A 246 -3.22 0.84 -0.33
N ASN A 247 -1.99 0.57 0.08
CA ASN A 247 -1.66 0.19 1.45
C ASN A 247 -1.93 1.34 2.44
N ASP A 248 -1.54 2.56 2.10
CA ASP A 248 -1.77 3.76 2.92
C ASP A 248 -3.27 3.94 3.22
N LEU A 249 -4.10 3.90 2.16
CA LEU A 249 -5.54 4.00 2.30
C LEU A 249 -6.12 2.82 3.09
N ALA A 250 -5.71 1.59 2.81
CA ALA A 250 -6.22 0.41 3.50
C ALA A 250 -5.88 0.41 5.00
N ALA A 251 -4.65 0.78 5.37
CA ALA A 251 -4.22 0.89 6.76
C ALA A 251 -5.01 1.96 7.51
N TYR A 252 -5.24 3.12 6.88
CA TYR A 252 -6.10 4.16 7.45
C TYR A 252 -7.55 3.69 7.64
N LEU A 253 -8.13 2.98 6.66
CA LEU A 253 -9.49 2.45 6.77
C LEU A 253 -9.62 1.40 7.87
N LEU A 254 -8.57 0.59 8.11
CA LEU A 254 -8.51 -0.36 9.21
C LEU A 254 -8.48 0.36 10.57
N LEU A 255 -7.67 1.42 10.72
CA LEU A 255 -7.72 2.28 11.91
C LEU A 255 -9.12 2.87 12.12
N ALA A 256 -9.70 3.47 11.07
CA ALA A 256 -11.01 4.09 11.16
C ALA A 256 -12.10 3.06 11.55
N ALA A 257 -11.99 1.83 11.05
CA ALA A 257 -12.89 0.75 11.39
C ALA A 257 -12.73 0.31 12.84
N HIS A 258 -11.49 0.16 13.32
CA HIS A 258 -11.21 -0.16 14.72
C HIS A 258 -11.82 0.88 15.65
N LEU A 259 -11.54 2.16 15.43
CA LEU A 259 -12.03 3.27 16.26
C LEU A 259 -13.57 3.37 16.26
N GLN A 260 -14.23 2.90 15.19
CA GLN A 260 -15.69 2.89 15.08
C GLN A 260 -16.34 1.54 15.46
N LYS A 261 -15.55 0.56 15.95
CA LYS A 261 -16.00 -0.81 16.25
C LYS A 261 -16.67 -1.49 15.04
N GLN A 262 -16.04 -1.39 13.87
CA GLN A 262 -16.53 -1.88 12.58
C GLN A 262 -15.62 -2.96 11.96
N LEU A 263 -14.79 -3.61 12.77
CA LEU A 263 -13.97 -4.74 12.36
C LEU A 263 -14.69 -6.07 12.51
#